data_AF-A0A8C8WL82-F1
#
_entry.id   AF-A0A8C8WL82-F1
#
_cell.length_a   1.000
_cell.length_b   1.000
_cell.length_c   1.000
_cell.angle_alpha   90.00
_cell.angle_beta   90.00
_cell.angle_gamma   90.00
#
_symmetry.space_group_name_H-M   'P 1'
#
loop_
_entity.id
_entity.type
_entity.pdbx_description
1 polymer ?
#
loop_
_entity_poly.entity_id
_entity_poly.type
_entity_poly.pdbx_seq_one_letter_code
_entity_poly.pdbx_strand_id
1 'polypeptide(L)'
;MASRERVEAVTKGTGFWRCSKPATYTPGTCKLLRVMMKESKLTNFQQRHIMDTMKRGDTLPLQCSPTSSQRVLPPKQPASAIYLPPILVARPHLRPASVCQAGGAYSREPFKPQATRDLEKEKRRLQNIFATGKDPEERKRKPPPVRQEDPAPELDRFEELVKEIQDRKEFLADMEALGQGRQYRGIILAEISQKLREMEDIDHKRSEELRKALATP
;
A
#
# COMPACT_ATOMS: atom_id res chain seq x y z
N MET A 1 -27.02 -87.94 -6.46
CA MET A 1 -26.04 -87.16 -7.24
C MET A 1 -26.36 -85.68 -6.99
N ALA A 2 -25.79 -85.06 -5.95
CA ALA A 2 -24.48 -84.44 -5.96
C ALA A 2 -24.39 -83.33 -7.04
N SER A 3 -24.61 -82.08 -6.63
CA SER A 3 -24.11 -80.91 -7.35
C SER A 3 -23.42 -80.02 -6.32
N ARG A 4 -22.10 -80.04 -6.42
CA ARG A 4 -21.11 -79.33 -5.62
C ARG A 4 -21.02 -77.88 -6.12
N GLU A 5 -20.62 -77.02 -5.20
CA GLU A 5 -20.47 -75.57 -5.29
C GLU A 5 -19.63 -75.07 -6.48
N ARG A 6 -19.89 -73.82 -6.89
CA ARG A 6 -18.82 -72.85 -7.15
C ARG A 6 -19.11 -71.57 -6.36
N VAL A 7 -18.17 -71.25 -5.50
CA VAL A 7 -18.05 -70.03 -4.72
C VAL A 7 -17.63 -68.90 -5.66
N GLU A 8 -18.40 -67.81 -5.72
CA GLU A 8 -17.98 -66.55 -6.33
C GLU A 8 -17.55 -65.53 -5.27
N ALA A 9 -16.56 -64.75 -5.65
CA ALA A 9 -15.58 -64.12 -4.77
C ALA A 9 -16.09 -62.86 -4.05
N VAL A 10 -15.62 -62.70 -2.81
CA VAL A 10 -15.74 -61.49 -2.00
C VAL A 10 -14.90 -60.36 -2.61
N THR A 11 -15.55 -59.38 -3.24
CA THR A 11 -14.92 -58.09 -3.50
C THR A 11 -14.93 -57.26 -2.23
N LYS A 12 -13.73 -57.01 -1.71
CA LYS A 12 -13.46 -56.24 -0.50
C LYS A 12 -13.74 -54.75 -0.73
N GLY A 13 -14.57 -54.19 0.14
CA GLY A 13 -14.32 -52.89 0.77
C GLY A 13 -14.45 -51.64 -0.10
N THR A 14 -15.66 -51.32 -0.55
CA THR A 14 -16.04 -49.92 -0.79
C THR A 14 -16.91 -49.49 0.39
N GLY A 15 -16.41 -48.55 1.19
CA GLY A 15 -17.11 -48.01 2.35
C GLY A 15 -18.47 -47.44 1.94
N PHE A 16 -19.51 -48.22 2.16
CA PHE A 16 -20.89 -47.82 1.95
C PHE A 16 -21.26 -46.86 3.07
N TRP A 17 -21.11 -45.56 2.83
CA TRP A 17 -21.68 -44.51 3.66
C TRP A 17 -23.19 -44.73 3.68
N ARG A 18 -23.71 -45.44 4.68
CA ARG A 18 -25.10 -45.30 5.06
C ARG A 18 -25.25 -43.92 5.68
N CYS A 19 -25.38 -42.89 4.85
CA CYS A 19 -26.07 -41.69 5.28
C CYS A 19 -27.45 -42.15 5.71
N SER A 20 -27.72 -42.10 7.03
CA SER A 20 -29.06 -42.25 7.54
C SER A 20 -29.94 -41.30 6.74
N LYS A 21 -31.01 -41.82 6.11
CA LYS A 21 -31.91 -40.97 5.33
C LYS A 21 -32.38 -39.82 6.23
N PRO A 22 -32.38 -38.55 5.76
CA PRO A 22 -32.93 -37.46 6.55
C PRO A 22 -34.35 -37.84 6.97
N ALA A 23 -34.67 -37.64 8.25
CA ALA A 23 -35.95 -38.01 8.81
C ALA A 23 -37.06 -37.32 8.02
N THR A 24 -37.70 -38.05 7.12
CA THR A 24 -38.72 -37.48 6.26
C THR A 24 -40.01 -37.42 7.06
N TYR A 25 -40.46 -36.21 7.40
CA TYR A 25 -41.73 -36.03 8.10
C TYR A 25 -42.85 -36.68 7.29
N THR A 26 -43.68 -37.51 7.94
CA THR A 26 -44.83 -38.11 7.25
C THR A 26 -45.83 -37.01 6.85
N PRO A 27 -46.60 -37.19 5.76
CA PRO A 27 -47.58 -36.19 5.33
C PRO A 27 -48.63 -35.88 6.42
N GLY A 28 -48.95 -36.84 7.29
CA GLY A 28 -49.80 -36.63 8.46
C GLY A 28 -49.15 -35.69 9.49
N THR A 29 -47.89 -35.94 9.84
CA THR A 29 -47.12 -35.09 10.77
C THR A 29 -46.98 -33.66 10.24
N CYS A 30 -46.76 -33.50 8.93
CA CYS A 30 -46.66 -32.19 8.30
C CYS A 30 -47.97 -31.38 8.39
N LYS A 31 -49.13 -32.04 8.23
CA LYS A 31 -50.44 -31.40 8.38
C LYS A 31 -50.67 -30.96 9.82
N LEU A 32 -50.38 -31.83 10.78
CA LEU A 32 -50.51 -31.54 12.20
C LEU A 32 -49.65 -30.34 12.62
N LEU A 33 -48.37 -30.34 12.27
CA LEU A 33 -47.46 -29.22 12.56
C LEU A 33 -47.97 -27.90 11.97
N ARG A 34 -48.54 -27.92 10.76
CA ARG A 34 -49.13 -26.71 10.14
C ARG A 34 -50.33 -26.17 10.91
N VAL A 35 -51.17 -27.04 11.48
CA VAL A 35 -52.29 -26.64 12.34
C VAL A 35 -51.77 -26.05 13.65
N MET A 36 -50.85 -26.75 14.30
CA MET A 36 -50.22 -26.27 15.55
C MET A 36 -49.55 -24.90 15.35
N MET A 37 -48.86 -24.69 14.24
CA MET A 37 -48.21 -23.41 13.92
C MET A 37 -49.21 -22.25 13.79
N LYS A 38 -50.40 -22.50 13.23
CA LYS A 38 -51.47 -21.49 13.10
C LYS A 38 -52.09 -21.15 14.46
N GLU A 39 -52.26 -22.15 15.32
CA GLU A 39 -52.85 -21.98 16.65
C GLU A 39 -51.88 -21.35 17.65
N SER A 40 -50.57 -21.59 17.49
CA SER A 40 -49.53 -21.17 18.43
C SER A 40 -49.13 -19.68 18.33
N LYS A 41 -49.84 -18.86 17.54
CA LYS A 41 -49.58 -17.41 17.34
C LYS A 41 -48.10 -17.07 17.09
N LEU A 42 -47.37 -17.93 16.39
CA LEU A 42 -45.94 -17.73 16.05
C LEU A 42 -45.75 -16.57 15.09
N THR A 43 -44.59 -15.90 15.16
CA THR A 43 -44.25 -14.85 14.18
C THR A 43 -44.06 -15.45 12.79
N ASN A 44 -44.30 -14.66 11.73
CA ASN A 44 -44.08 -15.09 10.34
C ASN A 44 -42.66 -15.64 10.11
N PHE A 45 -41.67 -15.10 10.82
CA PHE A 45 -40.28 -15.57 10.76
C PHE A 45 -40.11 -16.97 11.37
N GLN A 46 -40.66 -17.19 12.56
CA GLN A 46 -40.65 -18.50 13.22
C GLN A 46 -41.38 -19.55 12.37
N GLN A 47 -42.51 -19.17 11.76
CA GLN A 47 -43.26 -20.05 10.88
C GLN A 47 -42.44 -20.46 9.64
N ARG A 48 -41.74 -19.51 9.00
CA ARG A 48 -40.85 -19.82 7.87
C ARG A 48 -39.70 -20.74 8.29
N HIS A 49 -39.07 -20.46 9.42
CA HIS A 49 -37.96 -21.27 9.93
C HIS A 49 -38.39 -22.72 10.17
N ILE A 50 -39.53 -22.95 10.82
CA ILE A 50 -40.08 -24.29 11.06
C ILE A 50 -40.45 -24.96 9.73
N MET A 51 -41.15 -24.28 8.82
CA MET A 51 -41.49 -24.87 7.50
C MET A 51 -40.24 -25.26 6.70
N ASP A 52 -39.18 -24.47 6.76
CA ASP A 52 -37.95 -24.77 6.03
C ASP A 52 -37.22 -25.97 6.63
N THR A 53 -37.18 -26.12 7.97
CA THR A 53 -36.62 -27.33 8.61
C THR A 53 -37.41 -28.58 8.23
N MET A 54 -38.74 -28.49 8.13
CA MET A 54 -39.61 -29.58 7.69
C MET A 54 -39.36 -29.97 6.23
N LYS A 55 -39.15 -29.00 5.34
CA LYS A 55 -38.85 -29.24 3.93
C LYS A 55 -37.47 -29.86 3.73
N ARG A 56 -36.49 -29.49 4.57
CA ARG A 56 -35.13 -30.02 4.54
C ARG A 56 -35.03 -31.44 5.13
N GLY A 57 -35.99 -31.82 5.98
CA GLY A 57 -35.96 -33.11 6.69
C GLY A 57 -35.03 -33.10 7.90
N ASP A 58 -34.71 -31.91 8.40
CA ASP A 58 -33.90 -31.70 9.60
C ASP A 58 -34.78 -31.85 10.87
N THR A 59 -34.17 -32.14 12.02
CA THR A 59 -34.86 -32.16 13.31
C THR A 59 -35.41 -30.77 13.67
N LEU A 60 -36.61 -30.71 14.26
CA LEU A 60 -37.23 -29.44 14.65
C LEU A 60 -36.34 -28.64 15.63
N PRO A 61 -36.25 -27.30 15.47
CA PRO A 61 -35.43 -26.45 16.32
C PRO A 61 -36.01 -26.33 17.73
N LEU A 62 -35.19 -26.55 18.76
CA LEU A 62 -35.58 -26.39 20.17
C LEU A 62 -35.86 -24.93 20.55
N GLN A 63 -35.22 -23.98 19.87
CA GLN A 63 -35.39 -22.55 20.11
C GLN A 63 -35.46 -21.79 18.80
N CYS A 64 -36.48 -20.96 18.64
CA CYS A 64 -36.64 -20.07 17.50
C CYS A 64 -36.59 -18.61 17.96
N SER A 65 -35.67 -17.83 17.40
CA SER A 65 -35.60 -16.38 17.67
C SER A 65 -36.90 -15.66 17.27
N PRO A 66 -37.35 -14.66 18.04
CA PRO A 66 -38.58 -13.92 17.73
C PRO A 66 -38.45 -13.06 16.47
N THR A 67 -37.22 -12.62 16.13
CA THR A 67 -36.91 -11.83 14.94
C THR A 67 -35.68 -12.38 14.20
N SER A 68 -35.55 -12.06 12.91
CA SER A 68 -34.41 -12.50 12.09
C SER A 68 -33.07 -11.89 12.51
N SER A 69 -33.08 -10.71 13.13
CA SER A 69 -31.85 -10.03 13.57
C SER A 69 -31.33 -10.60 14.89
N GLN A 70 -32.22 -11.10 15.73
CA GLN A 70 -31.89 -11.69 17.02
C GLN A 70 -31.47 -13.15 16.86
N ARG A 71 -30.48 -13.47 16.03
CA ARG A 71 -29.87 -14.81 16.07
C ARG A 71 -29.26 -14.97 17.46
N VAL A 72 -29.80 -15.89 18.26
CA VAL A 72 -29.20 -16.28 19.53
C VAL A 72 -27.93 -17.04 19.16
N LEU A 73 -26.81 -16.32 19.10
CA LEU A 73 -25.52 -16.97 19.15
C LEU A 73 -25.47 -17.73 20.47
N PRO A 74 -24.97 -18.98 20.49
CA PRO A 74 -24.71 -19.65 21.76
C PRO A 74 -23.90 -18.69 22.64
N PRO A 75 -24.17 -18.64 23.97
CA PRO A 75 -23.36 -17.83 24.86
C PRO A 75 -21.91 -18.18 24.59
N LYS A 76 -21.12 -17.19 24.15
CA LYS A 76 -19.69 -17.35 23.98
C LYS A 76 -19.16 -17.74 25.35
N GLN A 77 -18.90 -19.03 25.55
CA GLN A 77 -18.09 -19.45 26.68
C GLN A 77 -16.82 -18.62 26.59
N PRO A 78 -16.40 -17.92 27.67
CA PRO A 78 -15.13 -17.22 27.65
C PRO A 78 -14.10 -18.28 27.30
N ALA A 79 -13.48 -18.14 26.12
CA ALA A 79 -12.44 -19.06 25.70
C ALA A 79 -11.41 -19.08 26.82
N SER A 80 -11.14 -20.26 27.37
CA SER A 80 -10.03 -20.46 28.30
C SER A 80 -8.81 -19.81 27.66
N ALA A 81 -8.17 -18.88 28.38
CA ALA A 81 -7.02 -18.15 27.86
C ALA A 81 -5.98 -19.16 27.34
N ILE A 82 -5.90 -19.30 26.02
CA ILE A 82 -4.86 -20.09 25.39
C ILE A 82 -3.60 -19.26 25.57
N TYR A 83 -2.76 -19.65 26.54
CA TYR A 83 -1.42 -19.11 26.69
C TYR A 83 -0.59 -19.59 25.50
N LEU A 84 -0.70 -18.88 24.38
CA LEU A 84 0.18 -19.08 23.25
C LEU A 84 1.58 -18.57 23.64
N PRO A 85 2.66 -19.31 23.32
CA PRO A 85 4.01 -18.82 23.53
C PRO A 85 4.19 -17.46 22.81
N PRO A 86 4.97 -16.52 23.37
CA PRO A 86 5.11 -15.14 22.86
C PRO A 86 5.42 -15.00 21.37
N ILE A 87 5.99 -16.06 20.78
CA ILE A 87 6.39 -16.16 19.37
C ILE A 87 5.18 -16.25 18.43
N LEU A 88 4.05 -16.79 18.90
CA LEU A 88 2.81 -16.96 18.13
C LEU A 88 1.78 -15.86 18.36
N VAL A 89 2.09 -14.88 19.23
CA VAL A 89 1.21 -13.74 19.46
C VAL A 89 1.26 -12.87 18.22
N ALA A 90 0.18 -12.85 17.44
CA ALA A 90 0.03 -11.96 16.31
C ALA A 90 0.25 -10.52 16.81
N ARG A 91 1.41 -9.94 16.45
CA ARG A 91 1.70 -8.56 16.81
C ARG A 91 0.60 -7.70 16.22
N PRO A 92 -0.09 -6.86 17.02
CA PRO A 92 -1.07 -5.96 16.47
C PRO A 92 -0.37 -5.07 15.44
N HIS A 93 -0.71 -5.21 14.16
CA HIS A 93 -0.20 -4.39 13.06
C HIS A 93 -0.71 -2.93 13.11
N LEU A 94 -1.45 -2.57 14.15
CA LEU A 94 -1.98 -1.24 14.38
C LEU A 94 -0.96 -0.40 15.13
N ARG A 95 -0.81 0.86 14.69
CA ARG A 95 0.05 1.81 15.38
C ARG A 95 -0.58 2.22 16.73
N PRO A 96 0.22 2.37 17.79
CA PRO A 96 -0.26 2.93 19.06
C PRO A 96 -0.81 4.35 18.87
N ALA A 97 -1.81 4.71 19.68
CA ALA A 97 -2.46 6.02 19.59
C ALA A 97 -1.48 7.20 19.70
N SER A 98 -0.43 7.07 20.52
CA SER A 98 0.63 8.07 20.67
C SER A 98 1.37 8.35 19.37
N VAL A 99 1.67 7.32 18.58
CA VAL A 99 2.34 7.44 17.27
C VAL A 99 1.44 8.11 16.25
N CYS A 100 0.14 7.80 16.27
CA CYS A 100 -0.83 8.44 15.39
C CYS A 100 -1.02 9.93 15.71
N GLN A 101 -0.94 10.30 17.00
CA GLN A 101 -1.08 11.69 17.46
C GLN A 101 0.20 12.52 17.27
N ALA A 102 1.38 11.90 17.35
CA ALA A 102 2.67 12.57 17.24
C ALA A 102 2.85 13.38 15.93
N GLY A 103 2.19 12.97 14.85
CA GLY A 103 2.30 13.64 13.55
C GLY A 103 1.51 14.95 13.39
N GLY A 104 0.85 15.45 14.44
CA GLY A 104 0.06 16.70 14.37
C GLY A 104 -1.14 16.63 13.40
N ALA A 105 -1.45 15.46 12.84
CA ALA A 105 -2.49 15.25 11.83
C ALA A 105 -3.91 15.56 12.33
N TYR A 106 -4.10 15.58 13.65
CA TYR A 106 -5.37 15.93 14.29
C TYR A 106 -5.48 17.43 14.63
N SER A 107 -4.41 18.20 14.44
CA SER A 107 -4.41 19.65 14.65
C SER A 107 -5.03 20.35 13.44
N ARG A 108 -6.00 21.24 13.68
CA ARG A 108 -6.64 22.03 12.64
C ARG A 108 -5.67 23.09 12.09
N GLU A 109 -5.53 23.19 10.78
CA GLU A 109 -4.69 24.21 10.14
C GLU A 109 -5.18 25.63 10.50
N PRO A 110 -4.30 26.53 10.95
CA PRO A 110 -4.67 27.91 11.23
C PRO A 110 -5.00 28.66 9.92
N PHE A 111 -6.02 29.51 9.96
CA PHE A 111 -6.36 30.38 8.83
C PHE A 111 -5.20 31.34 8.53
N LYS A 112 -4.67 31.27 7.31
CA LYS A 112 -3.68 32.22 6.80
C LYS A 112 -4.37 33.18 5.85
N PRO A 113 -4.61 34.44 6.25
CA PRO A 113 -5.19 35.41 5.33
C PRO A 113 -4.26 35.57 4.12
N GLN A 114 -4.81 35.36 2.93
CA GLN A 114 -4.09 35.65 1.69
C GLN A 114 -3.89 37.16 1.59
N ALA A 115 -2.75 37.60 1.04
CA ALA A 115 -2.51 39.02 0.75
C ALA A 115 -3.69 39.58 -0.07
N THR A 116 -4.43 40.51 0.53
CA THR A 116 -5.60 41.11 -0.10
C THR A 116 -5.16 41.84 -1.37
N ARG A 117 -5.75 41.48 -2.51
CA ARG A 117 -5.55 42.23 -3.76
C ARG A 117 -6.27 43.56 -3.66
N ASP A 118 -5.69 44.61 -4.24
CA ASP A 118 -6.33 45.92 -4.29
C ASP A 118 -7.58 45.88 -5.20
N LEU A 119 -8.76 45.77 -4.58
CA LEU A 119 -10.05 45.62 -5.29
C LEU A 119 -10.31 46.77 -6.28
N GLU A 120 -9.88 47.98 -5.95
CA GLU A 120 -10.03 49.15 -6.84
C GLU A 120 -9.17 49.04 -8.11
N LYS A 121 -7.96 48.47 -8.00
CA LYS A 121 -7.09 48.23 -9.16
C LYS A 121 -7.70 47.17 -10.07
N GLU A 122 -8.28 46.11 -9.49
CA GLU A 122 -8.92 45.05 -10.25
C GLU A 122 -10.21 45.52 -10.94
N LYS A 123 -11.03 46.35 -10.26
CA LYS A 123 -12.18 47.02 -10.88
C LYS A 123 -11.77 47.86 -12.09
N ARG A 124 -10.72 48.70 -11.95
CA ARG A 124 -10.20 49.51 -13.06
C ARG A 124 -9.65 48.66 -14.20
N ARG A 125 -8.93 47.58 -13.89
CA ARG A 125 -8.43 46.62 -14.88
C ARG A 125 -9.58 46.01 -15.68
N LEU A 126 -10.62 45.51 -15.01
CA LEU A 126 -11.78 44.90 -15.68
C LEU A 126 -12.58 45.92 -16.50
N GLN A 127 -12.74 47.15 -16.00
CA GLN A 127 -13.34 48.24 -16.78
C GLN A 127 -12.57 48.49 -18.08
N ASN A 128 -11.23 48.53 -18.01
CA ASN A 128 -10.38 48.70 -19.19
C ASN A 128 -10.50 47.53 -20.16
N ILE A 129 -10.57 46.29 -19.66
CA ILE A 129 -10.77 45.08 -20.47
C ILE A 129 -12.13 45.11 -21.16
N PHE A 130 -13.21 45.46 -20.46
CA PHE A 130 -14.54 45.52 -21.06
C PHE A 130 -14.70 46.68 -22.06
N ALA A 131 -14.05 47.81 -21.80
CA ALA A 131 -14.10 48.96 -22.70
C ALA A 131 -13.23 48.77 -23.95
N THR A 132 -12.03 48.20 -23.82
CA THR A 132 -11.01 48.18 -24.89
C THR A 132 -10.65 46.78 -25.40
N GLY A 133 -11.16 45.72 -24.76
CA GLY A 133 -10.86 44.32 -25.07
C GLY A 133 -9.43 43.88 -24.76
N LYS A 134 -8.59 44.72 -24.14
CA LYS A 134 -7.16 44.44 -23.91
C LYS A 134 -6.77 44.74 -22.46
N ASP A 135 -5.98 43.85 -21.85
CA ASP A 135 -5.47 44.04 -20.50
C ASP A 135 -4.15 44.84 -20.51
N PRO A 136 -4.08 46.01 -19.86
CA PRO A 136 -2.84 46.79 -19.78
C PRO A 136 -1.71 46.09 -19.01
N GLU A 137 -2.02 45.18 -18.08
CA GLU A 137 -0.99 44.46 -17.28
C GLU A 137 -0.28 43.37 -18.09
N GLU A 138 -0.92 42.78 -19.09
CA GLU A 138 -0.29 41.79 -19.98
C GLU A 138 0.86 42.40 -20.79
N ARG A 139 0.75 43.70 -21.12
CA ARG A 139 1.77 44.43 -21.90
C ARG A 139 3.05 44.69 -21.12
N LYS A 140 3.07 44.49 -19.80
CA LYS A 140 4.23 44.76 -18.93
C LYS A 140 5.01 43.53 -18.49
N ARG A 141 4.71 42.34 -19.01
CA ARG A 141 5.56 41.16 -18.81
C ARG A 141 6.85 41.30 -19.62
N LYS A 142 7.77 42.16 -19.16
CA LYS A 142 9.18 42.01 -19.50
C LYS A 142 9.62 40.65 -18.94
N PRO A 143 10.40 39.84 -19.69
CA PRO A 143 11.04 38.68 -19.08
C PRO A 143 11.80 39.17 -17.84
N PRO A 144 11.83 38.40 -16.73
CA PRO A 144 12.64 38.78 -15.59
C PRO A 144 14.04 39.09 -16.11
N PRO A 145 14.69 40.19 -15.66
CA PRO A 145 16.07 40.40 -15.99
C PRO A 145 16.79 39.13 -15.55
N VAL A 146 17.43 38.44 -16.51
CA VAL A 146 18.35 37.36 -16.21
C VAL A 146 19.31 37.97 -15.20
N ARG A 147 19.19 37.55 -13.93
CA ARG A 147 20.22 37.85 -12.95
C ARG A 147 21.45 37.22 -13.57
N GLN A 148 22.39 38.05 -14.01
CA GLN A 148 23.75 37.61 -14.18
C GLN A 148 24.14 37.24 -12.75
N GLU A 149 24.00 35.96 -12.42
CA GLU A 149 24.75 35.39 -11.31
C GLU A 149 26.20 35.78 -11.62
N ASP A 150 26.87 36.40 -10.65
CA ASP A 150 28.29 36.68 -10.75
C ASP A 150 28.95 35.44 -11.35
N PRO A 151 29.80 35.56 -12.39
CA PRO A 151 30.43 34.39 -12.98
C PRO A 151 31.03 33.61 -11.82
N ALA A 152 30.51 32.40 -11.59
CA ALA A 152 30.99 31.55 -10.52
C ALA A 152 32.52 31.56 -10.63
N PRO A 153 33.25 31.70 -9.51
CA PRO A 153 34.70 31.77 -9.55
C PRO A 153 35.18 30.65 -10.47
N GLU A 154 35.91 30.99 -11.53
CA GLU A 154 36.36 30.02 -12.53
C GLU A 154 37.03 28.89 -11.76
N LEU A 155 36.31 27.78 -11.62
CA LEU A 155 36.83 26.66 -10.87
C LEU A 155 38.02 26.20 -11.68
N ASP A 156 39.18 26.26 -11.05
CA ASP A 156 40.39 25.82 -11.68
C ASP A 156 40.15 24.39 -12.19
N ARG A 157 40.47 24.12 -13.47
CA ARG A 157 40.26 22.81 -14.11
C ARG A 157 40.84 21.67 -13.24
N PHE A 158 41.89 21.95 -12.49
CA PHE A 158 42.45 21.04 -11.49
C PHE A 158 41.44 20.66 -10.38
N GLU A 159 40.75 21.63 -9.80
CA GLU A 159 39.71 21.41 -8.78
C GLU A 159 38.49 20.68 -9.35
N GLU A 160 38.10 20.98 -10.59
CA GLU A 160 37.03 20.23 -11.28
C GLU A 160 37.39 18.75 -11.39
N LEU A 161 38.61 18.42 -11.83
CA LEU A 161 39.08 17.04 -11.95
C LEU A 161 39.08 16.30 -10.60
N VAL A 162 39.43 17.00 -9.50
CA VAL A 162 39.37 16.42 -8.15
C VAL A 162 37.93 16.07 -7.77
N LYS A 163 36.97 16.98 -8.00
CA LYS A 163 35.55 16.72 -7.76
C LYS A 163 35.04 15.57 -8.62
N GLU A 164 35.36 15.59 -9.89
CA GLU A 164 34.98 14.55 -10.84
C GLU A 164 35.55 13.15 -10.50
N ILE A 165 36.74 13.07 -9.88
CA ILE A 165 37.29 11.80 -9.37
C ILE A 165 36.52 11.35 -8.13
N GLN A 166 36.19 12.29 -7.24
CA GLN A 166 35.44 11.98 -6.02
C GLN A 166 34.03 11.48 -6.34
N ASP A 167 33.30 12.14 -7.25
CA ASP A 167 31.99 11.72 -7.72
C ASP A 167 32.00 10.30 -8.30
N ARG A 168 33.06 9.96 -9.04
CA ARG A 168 33.22 8.61 -9.62
C ARG A 168 33.54 7.55 -8.57
N LYS A 169 34.29 7.89 -7.52
CA LYS A 169 34.51 7.00 -6.37
C LYS A 169 33.22 6.75 -5.60
N GLU A 170 32.43 7.79 -5.37
CA GLU A 170 31.14 7.70 -4.70
C GLU A 170 30.14 6.86 -5.51
N PHE A 171 30.05 7.11 -6.81
CA PHE A 171 29.26 6.29 -7.72
C PHE A 171 29.66 4.81 -7.66
N LEU A 172 30.97 4.51 -7.66
CA LEU A 172 31.42 3.12 -7.56
C LEU A 172 31.03 2.49 -6.21
N ALA A 173 31.16 3.23 -5.11
CA ALA A 173 30.75 2.79 -3.78
C ALA A 173 29.24 2.48 -3.72
N ASP A 174 28.41 3.35 -4.31
CA ASP A 174 26.96 3.13 -4.40
C ASP A 174 26.63 1.88 -5.23
N MET A 175 27.29 1.69 -6.37
CA MET A 175 27.09 0.51 -7.21
C MET A 175 27.59 -0.77 -6.54
N GLU A 176 28.65 -0.71 -5.74
CA GLU A 176 29.13 -1.82 -4.92
C GLU A 176 28.15 -2.17 -3.79
N ALA A 177 27.59 -1.16 -3.12
CA ALA A 177 26.56 -1.35 -2.10
C ALA A 177 25.29 -2.02 -2.67
N LEU A 178 24.96 -1.74 -3.94
CA LEU A 178 23.87 -2.39 -4.68
C LEU A 178 24.26 -3.76 -5.27
N GLY A 179 25.50 -4.22 -5.09
CA GLY A 179 26.01 -5.49 -5.61
C GLY A 179 26.34 -5.50 -7.11
N GLN A 180 26.28 -4.35 -7.78
CA GLN A 180 26.57 -4.19 -9.22
C GLN A 180 28.02 -3.78 -9.52
N GLY A 181 28.89 -3.69 -8.52
CA GLY A 181 30.27 -3.23 -8.68
C GLY A 181 31.08 -3.96 -9.77
N ARG A 182 30.84 -5.25 -10.00
CA ARG A 182 31.54 -6.02 -11.07
C ARG A 182 31.34 -5.45 -12.47
N GLN A 183 30.19 -4.81 -12.74
CA GLN A 183 29.87 -4.25 -14.06
C GLN A 183 30.59 -2.92 -14.28
N TYR A 184 30.70 -2.09 -13.23
CA TYR A 184 31.17 -0.72 -13.34
C TYR A 184 32.63 -0.53 -12.95
N ARG A 185 33.21 -1.41 -12.12
CA ARG A 185 34.57 -1.24 -11.56
C ARG A 185 35.64 -0.99 -12.62
N GLY A 186 35.62 -1.75 -13.72
CA GLY A 186 36.61 -1.56 -14.80
C GLY A 186 36.49 -0.21 -15.50
N ILE A 187 35.25 0.20 -15.81
CA ILE A 187 34.95 1.45 -16.51
C ILE A 187 35.33 2.64 -15.63
N ILE A 188 34.88 2.63 -14.37
CA ILE A 188 35.10 3.73 -13.44
C ILE A 188 36.60 3.89 -13.10
N LEU A 189 37.34 2.79 -12.93
CA LEU A 189 38.78 2.86 -12.70
C LEU A 189 39.53 3.43 -13.92
N ALA A 190 39.08 3.10 -15.14
CA ALA A 190 39.65 3.68 -16.36
C ALA A 190 39.39 5.19 -16.43
N GLU A 191 38.18 5.65 -16.14
CA GLU A 191 37.86 7.09 -16.09
C GLU A 191 38.63 7.83 -15.01
N ILE A 192 38.78 7.25 -13.82
CA ILE A 192 39.62 7.81 -12.75
C ILE A 192 41.07 7.93 -13.24
N SER A 193 41.60 6.89 -13.90
CA SER A 193 42.96 6.93 -14.45
C SER A 193 43.14 7.98 -15.56
N GLN A 194 42.10 8.23 -16.35
CA GLN A 194 42.11 9.29 -17.36
C GLN A 194 42.20 10.67 -16.69
N LYS A 195 41.35 10.93 -15.69
CA LYS A 195 41.34 12.20 -14.96
C LYS A 195 42.63 12.45 -14.19
N LEU A 196 43.24 11.41 -13.64
CA LEU A 196 44.56 11.52 -12.98
C LEU A 196 45.65 11.94 -13.97
N ARG A 197 45.67 11.40 -15.18
CA ARG A 197 46.62 11.84 -16.22
C ARG A 197 46.40 13.29 -16.64
N GLU A 198 45.14 13.70 -16.82
CA GLU A 198 44.82 15.11 -17.12
C GLU A 198 45.32 16.04 -16.00
N MET A 199 45.21 15.60 -14.74
CA MET A 199 45.69 16.33 -13.58
C MET A 199 47.23 16.44 -13.56
N GLU A 200 47.94 15.34 -13.86
CA GLU A 200 49.40 15.32 -14.00
C GLU A 200 49.89 16.25 -15.11
N ASP A 201 49.22 16.27 -16.27
CA ASP A 201 49.56 17.16 -17.39
C ASP A 201 49.42 18.65 -17.00
N ILE A 202 48.39 18.98 -16.22
CA ILE A 202 48.17 20.34 -15.71
C ILE A 202 49.29 20.72 -14.73
N ASP A 203 49.65 19.83 -13.82
CA ASP A 203 50.73 20.08 -12.84
C ASP A 203 52.10 20.24 -13.52
N HIS A 204 52.39 19.42 -14.52
CA HIS A 204 53.58 19.59 -15.35
C HIS A 204 53.61 20.94 -16.06
N LYS A 205 52.50 21.38 -16.67
CA LYS A 205 52.45 22.71 -17.33
C LYS A 205 52.69 23.84 -16.33
N ARG A 206 52.05 23.80 -15.17
CA ARG A 206 52.22 24.82 -14.11
C ARG A 206 53.65 24.88 -13.60
N SER A 207 54.26 23.73 -13.33
CA SER A 207 55.64 23.68 -12.86
C SER A 207 56.63 24.22 -13.90
N GLU A 208 56.41 23.96 -15.19
CA GLU A 208 57.20 24.55 -16.28
C GLU A 208 56.99 26.06 -16.41
N GLU A 209 55.76 26.56 -16.30
CA GLU A 209 55.46 28.00 -16.29
C GLU A 209 56.14 28.71 -15.11
N LEU A 210 56.07 28.12 -13.92
CA LEU A 210 56.75 28.64 -12.73
C LEU A 210 58.27 28.65 -12.90
N ARG A 211 58.86 27.59 -13.46
CA ARG A 211 60.30 27.55 -13.76
C ARG A 211 60.71 28.66 -14.73
N LYS A 212 59.92 28.91 -15.77
CA LYS A 212 60.17 30.00 -16.73
C LYS A 212 60.08 31.37 -16.08
N ALA A 213 59.06 31.62 -15.25
CA ALA A 213 58.89 32.89 -14.55
C ALA A 213 60.04 33.19 -13.58
N LEU A 214 60.60 32.17 -12.94
CA LEU A 214 61.77 32.30 -12.07
C LEU A 214 63.08 32.48 -12.84
N ALA A 215 63.13 32.06 -14.11
CA ALA A 215 64.32 32.15 -14.96
C ALA A 215 64.43 33.46 -15.74
N THR A 216 63.35 34.26 -15.81
CA THR A 216 63.37 35.62 -16.36
C THR A 216 63.90 36.62 -15.32
N PRO A 217 65.07 37.27 -15.54
CA PRO A 217 65.66 38.25 -14.63
C PRO A 217 64.97 39.61 -14.66
#